data_AF-A0AAJ4W9V1-F1
#
_entry.id   AF-A0AAJ4W9V1-F1
#
_cell.length_a   1.000
_cell.length_b   1.000
_cell.length_c   1.000
_cell.angle_alpha   90.00
_cell.angle_beta   90.00
_cell.angle_gamma   90.00
#
_symmetry.space_group_name_H-M   'P 1'
#
loop_
_entity.id
_entity.type
_entity.pdbx_description
1 polymer ?
#
loop_
_entity_poly.entity_id
_entity_poly.type
_entity_poly.pdbx_seq_one_letter_code
_entity_poly.pdbx_strand_id
1 'polypeptide(L)'
;MHELPLVFFTVLGQSAVGIFLLAFISYQLKLSDGEQLKRANLLAFVLMAIGLAIGILHLGQIFRAPNMLAGLGRSPMSNEIVLCGAFFALVCGTIFFSYLKKHSGFARVCNVAAILVGLVFVWSIIQVYQLKTVASWDSLHTSLQMWLTVLVGGGACAVLAGVRKTGAIALSIGVVISLIAKPDYIDFVSHTDPMLSSQQTLFWAVQTFCLAVGLLMAVVALVKREGSSALLALCAGAVVIGELSARIAFYNLWAIPM
;
A
#
# COMPACT_ATOMS: atom_id res chain seq x y z
N MET A 1 -15.00 -12.15 -11.09
CA MET A 1 -14.60 -10.99 -10.24
C MET A 1 -14.26 -11.41 -8.80
N HIS A 2 -13.70 -12.61 -8.58
CA HIS A 2 -13.43 -13.10 -7.22
C HIS A 2 -12.23 -12.39 -6.57
N GLU A 3 -11.15 -12.10 -7.30
CA GLU A 3 -9.91 -11.54 -6.73
C GLU A 3 -9.90 -9.99 -6.61
N LEU A 4 -10.96 -9.29 -7.04
CA LEU A 4 -11.06 -7.82 -6.93
C LEU A 4 -10.87 -7.30 -5.48
N PRO A 5 -11.39 -7.97 -4.43
CA PRO A 5 -11.17 -7.53 -3.06
C PRO A 5 -9.70 -7.51 -2.64
N LEU A 6 -8.90 -8.41 -3.20
CA LEU A 6 -7.47 -8.57 -2.92
C LEU A 6 -6.65 -7.39 -3.46
N VAL A 7 -7.06 -6.84 -4.60
CA VAL A 7 -6.51 -5.59 -5.16
C VAL A 7 -6.60 -4.45 -4.15
N PHE A 8 -7.80 -4.23 -3.61
CA PHE A 8 -8.02 -3.14 -2.66
C PHE A 8 -7.30 -3.42 -1.34
N PHE A 9 -7.39 -4.65 -0.84
CA PHE A 9 -6.72 -5.07 0.38
C PHE A 9 -5.21 -4.79 0.34
N THR A 10 -4.52 -5.25 -0.71
CA THR A 10 -3.07 -5.07 -0.84
C THR A 10 -2.68 -3.61 -1.02
N VAL A 11 -3.32 -2.88 -1.95
CA VAL A 11 -2.95 -1.49 -2.23
C VAL A 11 -3.22 -0.58 -1.01
N LEU A 12 -4.39 -0.71 -0.38
CA LEU A 12 -4.74 0.11 0.78
C LEU A 12 -3.92 -0.27 2.02
N GLY A 13 -3.67 -1.57 2.24
CA GLY A 13 -2.84 -2.06 3.34
C GLY A 13 -1.39 -1.59 3.22
N GLN A 14 -0.77 -1.74 2.05
CA GLN A 14 0.59 -1.26 1.77
C GLN A 14 0.69 0.27 1.89
N SER A 15 -0.31 1.00 1.39
CA SER A 15 -0.37 2.46 1.55
C SER A 15 -0.47 2.85 3.02
N ALA A 16 -1.27 2.16 3.82
CA ALA A 16 -1.38 2.41 5.27
C ALA A 16 -0.05 2.18 6.01
N VAL A 17 0.68 1.11 5.68
CA VAL A 17 2.03 0.86 6.21
C VAL A 17 2.98 2.01 5.84
N GLY A 18 2.93 2.46 4.59
CA GLY A 18 3.74 3.58 4.10
C GLY A 18 3.44 4.89 4.82
N ILE A 19 2.16 5.21 5.06
CA ILE A 19 1.78 6.41 5.81
C ILE A 19 2.33 6.36 7.24
N PHE A 20 2.19 5.24 7.95
CA PHE A 20 2.72 5.08 9.31
C PHE A 20 4.23 5.31 9.35
N LEU A 21 4.97 4.67 8.44
CA LEU A 21 6.42 4.80 8.32
C LEU A 21 6.82 6.26 8.05
N LEU A 22 6.25 6.88 7.02
CA LEU A 22 6.65 8.21 6.56
C LEU A 22 6.24 9.32 7.52
N ALA A 23 5.07 9.20 8.17
CA ALA A 23 4.61 10.14 9.19
C ALA A 23 5.49 10.07 10.44
N PHE A 24 5.87 8.86 10.86
CA PHE A 24 6.77 8.68 12.00
C PHE A 24 8.18 9.22 11.71
N ILE A 25 8.76 8.91 10.55
CA ILE A 25 10.06 9.47 10.12
C ILE A 25 10.00 11.00 10.11
N SER A 26 8.96 11.59 9.51
CA SER A 26 8.79 13.05 9.46
C SER A 26 8.72 13.68 10.85
N TYR A 27 7.98 13.06 11.77
CA TYR A 27 7.86 13.53 13.15
C TYR A 27 9.20 13.44 13.89
N GLN A 28 9.94 12.35 13.74
CA GLN A 28 11.27 12.19 14.35
C GLN A 28 12.30 13.19 13.80
N LEU A 29 12.21 13.52 12.51
CA LEU A 29 13.03 14.55 11.87
C LEU A 29 12.54 15.98 12.13
N LYS A 30 11.49 16.17 12.94
CA LYS A 30 10.87 17.48 13.23
C LYS A 30 10.40 18.23 11.97
N LEU A 31 10.07 17.49 10.92
CA LEU A 31 9.51 18.02 9.66
C LEU A 31 7.98 18.13 9.72
N SER A 32 7.36 17.45 10.69
CA SER A 32 5.93 17.53 10.98
C SER A 32 5.66 17.55 12.48
N ASP A 33 4.54 18.15 12.87
CA ASP A 33 4.10 18.18 14.27
C ASP A 33 3.29 16.92 14.68
N GLY A 34 2.89 16.87 15.95
CA GLY A 34 2.12 15.76 16.50
C GLY A 34 0.70 15.65 15.94
N GLU A 35 0.08 16.75 15.49
CA GLU A 35 -1.26 16.72 14.91
C GLU A 35 -1.24 16.19 13.47
N GLN A 36 -0.21 16.54 12.70
CA GLN A 36 0.07 15.93 11.40
C GLN A 36 0.32 14.42 11.53
N LEU A 37 1.12 13.99 12.51
CA LEU A 37 1.32 12.56 12.79
C LEU A 37 -0.01 11.85 13.12
N LYS A 38 -0.82 12.41 14.00
CA LYS A 38 -2.13 11.85 14.38
C LYS A 38 -3.07 11.75 13.19
N ARG A 39 -3.20 12.81 12.39
CA ARG A 39 -4.02 12.84 11.18
C ARG A 39 -3.56 11.83 10.14
N ALA A 40 -2.25 11.67 9.95
CA ALA A 40 -1.69 10.66 9.04
C ALA A 40 -2.01 9.24 9.53
N ASN A 41 -1.80 8.95 10.83
CA ASN A 41 -2.15 7.66 11.42
C ASN A 41 -3.66 7.37 11.29
N LEU A 42 -4.51 8.39 11.45
CA LEU A 42 -5.96 8.25 11.28
C LEU A 42 -6.34 7.93 9.83
N LEU A 43 -5.73 8.61 8.86
CA LEU A 43 -5.94 8.29 7.44
C LEU A 43 -5.51 6.85 7.14
N ALA A 44 -4.35 6.42 7.64
CA ALA A 44 -3.87 5.06 7.48
C ALA A 44 -4.80 4.02 8.13
N PHE A 45 -5.34 4.31 9.31
CA PHE A 45 -6.38 3.49 9.95
C PHE A 45 -7.62 3.34 9.06
N VAL A 46 -8.12 4.44 8.49
CA VAL A 46 -9.28 4.41 7.58
C VAL A 46 -8.99 3.57 6.34
N LEU A 47 -7.85 3.78 5.68
CA LEU A 47 -7.48 2.99 4.49
C LEU A 47 -7.36 1.51 4.81
N MET A 48 -6.68 1.16 5.91
CA MET A 48 -6.54 -0.23 6.34
C MET A 48 -7.88 -0.85 6.71
N ALA A 49 -8.75 -0.12 7.42
CA ALA A 49 -10.08 -0.62 7.78
C ALA A 49 -10.95 -0.89 6.54
N ILE A 50 -10.90 -0.01 5.53
CA ILE A 50 -11.59 -0.21 4.25
C ILE A 50 -11.01 -1.42 3.51
N GLY A 51 -9.68 -1.50 3.39
CA GLY A 51 -9.01 -2.63 2.73
C GLY A 51 -9.33 -3.97 3.39
N LEU A 52 -9.33 -4.00 4.72
CA LEU A 52 -9.68 -5.19 5.50
C LEU A 52 -11.17 -5.54 5.36
N ALA A 53 -12.07 -4.57 5.40
CA ALA A 53 -13.50 -4.80 5.21
C ALA A 53 -13.77 -5.44 3.83
N ILE A 54 -13.15 -4.89 2.78
CA ILE A 54 -13.24 -5.43 1.42
C ILE A 54 -12.66 -6.85 1.38
N GLY A 55 -11.48 -7.08 1.96
CA GLY A 55 -10.85 -8.42 2.00
C GLY A 55 -11.67 -9.47 2.77
N ILE A 56 -12.32 -9.09 3.88
CA ILE A 56 -13.16 -10.00 4.67
C ILE A 56 -14.41 -10.43 3.90
N LEU A 57 -15.02 -9.50 3.13
CA LEU A 57 -16.17 -9.82 2.29
C LEU A 57 -15.85 -10.90 1.25
N HIS A 58 -14.58 -11.07 0.89
CA HIS A 58 -14.12 -12.11 -0.02
C HIS A 58 -13.97 -13.49 0.63
N LEU A 59 -13.44 -13.55 1.86
CA LEU A 59 -13.18 -14.82 2.55
C LEU A 59 -14.47 -15.58 2.93
N GLY A 60 -15.60 -14.89 3.06
CA GLY A 60 -16.93 -15.47 3.32
C GLY A 60 -17.08 -16.24 4.65
N GLN A 61 -16.00 -16.48 5.40
CA GLN A 61 -15.96 -17.38 6.56
C GLN A 61 -15.22 -16.78 7.76
N ILE A 62 -15.69 -15.62 8.24
CA ILE A 62 -15.16 -14.90 9.40
C ILE A 62 -14.98 -15.83 10.63
N PHE A 63 -15.92 -16.75 10.86
CA PHE A 63 -15.90 -17.66 12.01
C PHE A 63 -14.80 -18.73 11.95
N ARG A 64 -14.16 -18.94 10.80
CA ARG A 64 -13.03 -19.87 10.65
C ARG A 64 -11.67 -19.18 10.77
N ALA A 65 -11.64 -17.86 10.99
CA ALA A 65 -10.39 -17.12 11.18
C ALA A 65 -9.47 -17.70 12.28
N PRO A 66 -9.97 -18.23 13.43
CA PRO A 66 -9.09 -18.86 14.42
C PRO A 66 -8.33 -20.07 13.88
N ASN A 67 -8.89 -20.81 12.92
CA ASN A 67 -8.24 -21.99 12.33
C ASN A 67 -6.98 -21.62 11.54
N MET A 68 -6.88 -20.36 11.09
CA MET A 68 -5.71 -19.89 10.35
C MET A 68 -4.46 -19.80 11.24
N LEU A 69 -4.63 -19.72 12.57
CA LEU A 69 -3.52 -19.78 13.52
C LEU A 69 -2.79 -21.13 13.46
N ALA A 70 -3.48 -22.21 13.11
CA ALA A 70 -2.88 -23.52 12.95
C ALA A 70 -1.88 -23.59 11.77
N GLY A 71 -2.00 -22.68 10.81
CA GLY A 71 -1.10 -22.55 9.66
C GLY A 71 0.08 -21.60 9.89
N LEU A 72 0.17 -20.96 11.05
CA LEU A 72 1.23 -19.98 11.35
C LEU A 72 2.62 -20.64 11.23
N GLY A 73 3.51 -20.01 10.48
CA GLY A 73 4.85 -20.48 10.16
C GLY A 73 4.92 -21.55 9.06
N ARG A 74 3.78 -22.08 8.58
CA ARG A 74 3.74 -23.15 7.56
C ARG A 74 3.10 -22.69 6.25
N SER A 75 2.07 -21.86 6.33
CA SER A 75 1.34 -21.34 5.17
C SER A 75 1.63 -19.85 4.99
N PRO A 76 2.13 -19.41 3.82
CA PRO A 76 2.30 -17.99 3.51
C PRO A 76 1.00 -17.20 3.69
N MET A 77 -0.14 -17.77 3.29
CA MET A 77 -1.44 -17.12 3.42
C MET A 77 -1.85 -16.97 4.89
N SER A 78 -1.62 -17.99 5.73
CA SER A 78 -1.88 -17.89 7.17
C SER A 78 -1.01 -16.84 7.85
N ASN A 79 0.28 -16.77 7.47
CA ASN A 79 1.20 -15.75 7.98
C ASN A 79 0.71 -14.35 7.63
N GLU A 80 0.30 -14.14 6.38
CA GLU A 80 -0.18 -12.84 5.90
C GLU A 80 -1.38 -12.37 6.71
N ILE A 81 -2.38 -13.24 6.95
CA ILE A 81 -3.59 -12.83 7.66
C ILE A 81 -3.31 -12.54 9.14
N VAL A 82 -2.44 -13.32 9.79
CA VAL A 82 -2.02 -13.05 11.18
C VAL A 82 -1.26 -11.73 11.28
N LEU A 83 -0.33 -11.48 10.36
CA LEU A 83 0.44 -10.23 10.31
C LEU A 83 -0.45 -9.02 10.00
N CYS A 84 -1.42 -9.18 9.10
CA CYS A 84 -2.44 -8.18 8.80
C CYS A 84 -3.26 -7.83 10.06
N GLY A 85 -3.75 -8.84 10.77
CA GLY A 85 -4.50 -8.66 12.02
C GLY A 85 -3.66 -7.99 13.11
N ALA A 86 -2.41 -8.40 13.26
CA ALA A 86 -1.47 -7.79 14.21
C ALA A 86 -1.16 -6.34 13.86
N PHE A 87 -0.90 -6.04 12.57
CA PHE A 87 -0.71 -4.68 12.09
C PHE A 87 -1.94 -3.81 12.40
N PHE A 88 -3.14 -4.26 12.04
CA PHE A 88 -4.37 -3.52 12.29
C PHE A 88 -4.63 -3.30 13.78
N ALA A 89 -4.38 -4.29 14.63
CA ALA A 89 -4.49 -4.14 16.09
C ALA A 89 -3.55 -3.05 16.63
N LEU A 90 -2.31 -2.98 16.13
CA LEU A 90 -1.34 -1.96 16.54
C LEU A 90 -1.69 -0.57 16.01
N VAL A 91 -2.28 -0.48 14.81
CA VAL A 91 -2.86 0.75 14.28
C VAL A 91 -4.00 1.23 15.20
N CYS A 92 -4.96 0.36 15.52
CA CYS A 92 -6.04 0.66 16.47
C CYS A 92 -5.51 1.11 17.84
N GLY A 93 -4.49 0.42 18.37
CA GLY A 93 -3.82 0.80 19.62
C GLY A 93 -3.20 2.19 19.52
N THR A 94 -2.53 2.51 18.41
CA THR A 94 -1.97 3.84 18.16
C THR A 94 -3.04 4.92 18.20
N ILE A 95 -4.18 4.71 17.52
CA ILE A 95 -5.31 5.66 17.53
C ILE A 95 -5.91 5.79 18.92
N PHE A 96 -6.18 4.67 19.60
CA PHE A 96 -6.73 4.64 20.95
C PHE A 96 -5.88 5.42 21.95
N PHE A 97 -4.57 5.17 21.98
CA PHE A 97 -3.66 5.87 22.90
C PHE A 97 -3.41 7.32 22.49
N SER A 98 -3.48 7.67 21.20
CA SER A 98 -3.26 9.04 20.72
C SER A 98 -4.46 9.96 20.98
N TYR A 99 -5.68 9.47 20.77
CA TYR A 99 -6.90 10.28 20.79
C TYR A 99 -7.71 10.12 22.08
N LEU A 100 -7.90 8.88 22.55
CA LEU A 100 -8.81 8.59 23.67
C LEU A 100 -8.08 8.67 25.01
N LYS A 101 -6.98 7.94 25.16
CA LYS A 101 -6.21 7.93 26.42
C LYS A 101 -5.16 9.04 26.49
N LYS A 102 -4.81 9.66 25.37
CA LYS A 102 -3.79 10.72 25.24
C LYS A 102 -2.45 10.36 25.91
N HIS A 103 -2.09 9.08 25.90
CA HIS A 103 -0.87 8.56 26.50
C HIS A 103 0.23 8.41 25.45
N SER A 104 1.06 9.44 25.31
CA SER A 104 2.05 9.57 24.23
C SER A 104 3.08 8.43 24.18
N GLY A 105 3.51 7.90 25.34
CA GLY A 105 4.45 6.78 25.42
C GLY A 105 3.92 5.51 24.75
N PHE A 106 2.76 5.01 25.17
CA PHE A 106 2.11 3.85 24.56
C PHE A 106 1.74 4.09 23.10
N ALA A 107 1.26 5.28 22.74
CA ALA A 107 0.99 5.62 21.34
C ALA A 107 2.24 5.49 20.47
N ARG A 108 3.41 5.94 20.95
CA ARG A 108 4.69 5.80 20.25
C ARG A 108 5.11 4.33 20.14
N VAL A 109 5.00 3.56 21.22
CA VAL A 109 5.35 2.12 21.20
C VAL A 109 4.48 1.37 20.19
N CYS A 110 3.15 1.58 20.22
CA CYS A 110 2.24 0.99 19.25
C CYS A 110 2.56 1.42 17.82
N ASN A 111 2.92 2.70 17.60
CA ASN A 111 3.27 3.19 16.27
C ASN A 111 4.53 2.53 15.71
N VAL A 112 5.61 2.46 16.51
CA VAL A 112 6.86 1.78 16.11
C VAL A 112 6.62 0.29 15.85
N ALA A 113 5.87 -0.38 16.73
CA ALA A 113 5.51 -1.78 16.53
C ALA A 113 4.65 -1.96 15.25
N ALA A 114 3.70 -1.07 14.98
CA ALA A 114 2.88 -1.10 13.77
C ALA A 114 3.74 -0.96 12.50
N ILE A 115 4.76 -0.11 12.52
CA ILE A 115 5.70 0.02 11.39
C ILE A 115 6.45 -1.29 11.16
N LEU A 116 7.05 -1.86 12.21
CA LEU A 116 7.82 -3.09 12.09
C LEU A 116 6.95 -4.26 11.59
N VAL A 117 5.80 -4.47 12.23
CA VAL A 117 4.86 -5.53 11.84
C VAL A 117 4.28 -5.26 10.46
N GLY A 118 3.99 -4.01 10.12
CA GLY A 118 3.49 -3.60 8.81
C GLY A 118 4.48 -3.90 7.68
N LEU A 119 5.77 -3.66 7.89
CA LEU A 119 6.80 -4.02 6.90
C LEU A 119 6.90 -5.54 6.72
N VAL A 120 6.83 -6.31 7.81
CA VAL A 120 6.81 -7.78 7.74
C VAL A 120 5.53 -8.28 7.09
N PHE A 121 4.39 -7.61 7.29
CA PHE A 121 3.13 -7.89 6.59
C PHE A 121 3.29 -7.68 5.08
N VAL A 122 3.87 -6.57 4.62
CA VAL A 122 4.14 -6.35 3.19
C VAL A 122 5.08 -7.41 2.62
N TRP A 123 6.10 -7.80 3.38
CA TRP A 123 6.97 -8.91 2.99
C TRP A 123 6.20 -10.24 2.87
N SER A 124 5.27 -10.51 3.77
CA SER A 124 4.43 -11.73 3.72
C SER A 124 3.53 -11.77 2.49
N ILE A 125 3.01 -10.63 2.03
CA ILE A 125 2.24 -10.52 0.78
C ILE A 125 3.10 -11.02 -0.40
N ILE A 126 4.38 -10.67 -0.44
CA ILE A 126 5.30 -11.14 -1.49
C ILE A 126 5.40 -12.66 -1.47
N GLN A 127 5.52 -13.27 -0.28
CA GLN A 127 5.60 -14.73 -0.12
C GLN A 127 4.33 -15.46 -0.57
N VAL A 128 3.17 -14.78 -0.49
CA VAL A 128 1.90 -15.34 -0.97
C VAL A 128 1.85 -15.38 -2.49
N TYR A 129 2.45 -14.41 -3.19
CA TYR A 129 2.35 -14.32 -4.64
C TYR A 129 3.55 -14.80 -5.44
N GLN A 130 4.76 -14.86 -4.89
CA GLN A 130 5.91 -15.47 -5.56
C GLN A 130 5.75 -17.00 -5.59
N LEU A 131 4.80 -17.46 -6.40
CA LEU A 131 4.40 -18.84 -6.58
C LEU A 131 5.05 -19.38 -7.84
N LYS A 132 5.84 -20.44 -7.70
CA LYS A 132 6.50 -21.15 -8.82
C LYS A 132 5.55 -21.62 -9.91
N THR A 133 4.26 -21.76 -9.59
CA THR A 133 3.22 -22.20 -10.52
C THR A 133 2.69 -21.09 -11.43
N VAL A 134 2.96 -19.82 -11.12
CA VAL A 134 2.53 -18.66 -11.92
C VAL A 134 3.77 -17.86 -12.30
N ALA A 135 4.29 -18.12 -13.50
CA ALA A 135 5.57 -17.58 -13.95
C ALA A 135 5.64 -16.04 -13.93
N SER A 136 4.53 -15.35 -14.25
CA SER A 136 4.46 -13.89 -14.20
C SER A 136 4.55 -13.32 -12.77
N TRP A 137 4.23 -14.12 -11.74
CA TRP A 137 4.34 -13.72 -10.34
C TRP A 137 5.63 -14.19 -9.67
N ASP A 138 6.25 -15.27 -10.15
CA ASP A 138 7.54 -15.80 -9.65
C ASP A 138 8.74 -14.98 -10.13
N SER A 139 8.76 -13.69 -9.79
CA SER A 139 9.81 -12.77 -10.23
C SER A 139 10.10 -11.68 -9.19
N LEU A 140 11.25 -11.02 -9.34
CA LEU A 140 11.61 -9.85 -8.53
C LEU A 140 10.68 -8.65 -8.79
N HIS A 141 10.01 -8.59 -9.94
CA HIS A 141 9.02 -7.56 -10.22
C HIS A 141 7.86 -7.59 -9.23
N THR A 142 7.41 -8.78 -8.81
CA THR A 142 6.41 -8.93 -7.75
C THR A 142 6.87 -8.24 -6.47
N SER A 143 8.09 -8.55 -6.01
CA SER A 143 8.66 -7.92 -4.81
C SER A 143 8.74 -6.40 -4.96
N LEU A 144 9.26 -5.95 -6.09
CA LEU A 144 9.43 -4.53 -6.38
C LEU A 144 8.09 -3.80 -6.36
N GLN A 145 7.06 -4.35 -7.02
CA GLN A 145 5.73 -3.74 -7.07
C GLN A 145 5.06 -3.69 -5.68
N MET A 146 5.26 -4.68 -4.80
CA MET A 146 4.70 -4.64 -3.44
C MET A 146 5.37 -3.56 -2.58
N TRP A 147 6.70 -3.43 -2.66
CA TRP A 147 7.43 -2.42 -1.90
C TRP A 147 7.22 -1.00 -2.44
N LEU A 148 7.13 -0.83 -3.76
CA LEU A 148 6.89 0.47 -4.36
C LEU A 148 5.55 1.06 -3.97
N THR A 149 4.49 0.26 -3.75
CA THR A 149 3.20 0.77 -3.26
C THR A 149 3.30 1.41 -1.88
N VAL A 150 4.18 0.90 -1.00
CA VAL A 150 4.46 1.51 0.31
C VAL A 150 4.99 2.94 0.13
N LEU A 151 5.84 3.18 -0.87
CA LEU A 151 6.40 4.50 -1.16
C LEU A 151 5.43 5.39 -1.94
N VAL A 152 4.81 4.85 -2.98
CA VAL A 152 3.95 5.58 -3.93
C VAL A 152 2.60 5.88 -3.29
N GLY A 153 1.83 4.86 -2.94
CA GLY A 153 0.53 5.02 -2.28
C GLY A 153 0.68 5.66 -0.90
N GLY A 154 1.63 5.16 -0.11
CA GLY A 154 1.92 5.73 1.22
C GLY A 154 2.40 7.17 1.16
N GLY A 155 3.29 7.52 0.22
CA GLY A 155 3.79 8.88 0.03
C GLY A 155 2.71 9.85 -0.42
N ALA A 156 1.89 9.47 -1.40
CA ALA A 156 0.77 10.29 -1.87
C ALA A 156 -0.24 10.59 -0.74
N CYS A 157 -0.63 9.56 0.02
CA CYS A 157 -1.54 9.74 1.15
C CYS A 157 -0.89 10.49 2.32
N ALA A 158 0.43 10.34 2.55
CA ALA A 158 1.16 11.13 3.54
C ALA A 158 1.17 12.63 3.18
N VAL A 159 1.37 12.97 1.90
CA VAL A 159 1.24 14.36 1.40
C VAL A 159 -0.15 14.91 1.68
N LEU A 160 -1.20 14.13 1.37
CA LEU A 160 -2.60 14.49 1.64
C LEU A 160 -2.86 14.72 3.14
N ALA A 161 -2.28 13.90 4.02
CA ALA A 161 -2.39 14.05 5.47
C ALA A 161 -1.60 15.24 6.04
N GLY A 162 -0.84 15.96 5.20
CA GLY A 162 -0.03 17.12 5.60
C GLY A 162 1.44 16.80 5.88
N VAL A 163 1.85 15.53 5.79
CA VAL A 163 3.24 15.08 5.92
C VAL A 163 3.96 15.27 4.58
N ARG A 164 4.08 16.54 4.16
CA ARG A 164 4.40 16.89 2.76
C ARG A 164 5.82 16.52 2.35
N LYS A 165 6.85 16.86 3.13
CA LYS A 165 8.25 16.70 2.70
C LYS A 165 8.64 15.23 2.54
N THR A 166 8.49 14.42 3.59
CA THR A 166 8.85 12.99 3.52
C THR A 166 7.92 12.24 2.57
N GLY A 167 6.62 12.54 2.58
CA GLY A 167 5.64 11.97 1.66
C GLY A 167 5.99 12.23 0.18
N ALA A 168 6.32 13.48 -0.16
CA ALA A 168 6.67 13.84 -1.53
C ALA A 168 8.02 13.26 -1.97
N ILE A 169 9.03 13.20 -1.08
CA ILE A 169 10.31 12.54 -1.39
C ILE A 169 10.09 11.04 -1.67
N ALA A 170 9.37 10.35 -0.79
CA ALA A 170 9.07 8.93 -0.94
C ALA A 170 8.25 8.65 -2.22
N LEU A 171 7.22 9.47 -2.47
CA LEU A 171 6.42 9.39 -3.69
C LEU A 171 7.29 9.58 -4.94
N SER A 172 8.14 10.61 -4.98
CA SER A 172 9.04 10.84 -6.12
C SER A 172 9.99 9.68 -6.36
N ILE A 173 10.64 9.17 -5.31
CA ILE A 173 11.55 8.01 -5.42
C ILE A 173 10.79 6.79 -5.92
N GLY A 174 9.64 6.48 -5.32
CA GLY A 174 8.81 5.34 -5.70
C GLY A 174 8.34 5.42 -7.16
N VAL A 175 7.86 6.60 -7.59
CA VAL A 175 7.43 6.84 -8.98
C VAL A 175 8.59 6.68 -9.94
N VAL A 176 9.74 7.30 -9.67
CA VAL A 176 10.91 7.23 -10.55
C VAL A 176 11.38 5.78 -10.71
N ILE A 177 11.50 5.04 -9.62
CA ILE A 177 11.89 3.61 -9.69
C ILE A 177 10.84 2.81 -10.46
N SER A 178 9.54 3.04 -10.20
CA SER A 178 8.45 2.36 -10.91
C SER A 178 8.49 2.60 -12.42
N LEU A 179 8.71 3.84 -12.85
CA LEU A 179 8.81 4.19 -14.27
C LEU A 179 10.06 3.63 -14.93
N ILE A 180 11.20 3.61 -14.23
CA ILE A 180 12.45 3.02 -14.74
C ILE A 180 12.33 1.50 -14.89
N ALA A 181 11.70 0.83 -13.93
CA ALA A 181 11.53 -0.63 -13.96
C ALA A 181 10.42 -1.10 -14.93
N LYS A 182 9.57 -0.18 -15.40
CA LYS A 182 8.38 -0.51 -16.20
C LYS A 182 8.70 -1.18 -17.54
N PRO A 183 9.67 -0.71 -18.36
CA PRO A 183 9.98 -1.35 -19.64
C PRO A 183 10.46 -2.80 -19.47
N ASP A 184 11.33 -3.04 -18.50
CA ASP A 184 11.84 -4.37 -18.15
C ASP A 184 10.71 -5.31 -17.70
N TYR A 185 9.79 -4.83 -16.86
CA TYR A 185 8.60 -5.60 -16.46
C TYR A 185 7.69 -5.94 -17.66
N ILE A 186 7.46 -4.98 -18.56
CA ILE A 186 6.62 -5.21 -19.74
C ILE A 186 7.27 -6.26 -20.66
N ASP A 187 8.58 -6.18 -20.86
CA ASP A 187 9.33 -7.16 -21.65
C ASP A 187 9.25 -8.56 -21.04
N PHE A 188 9.45 -8.66 -19.72
CA PHE A 188 9.33 -9.92 -18.97
C PHE A 188 7.94 -10.56 -19.13
N VAL A 189 6.86 -9.80 -18.90
CA VAL A 189 5.49 -10.32 -19.03
C VAL A 189 5.17 -10.68 -20.48
N SER A 190 5.66 -9.90 -21.44
CA SER A 190 5.45 -10.16 -22.88
C SER A 190 6.10 -11.46 -23.35
N HIS A 191 7.25 -11.83 -22.79
CA HIS A 191 7.90 -13.11 -23.09
C HIS A 191 7.27 -14.28 -22.32
N THR A 192 6.81 -14.05 -21.10
CA THR A 192 6.27 -15.09 -20.21
C THR A 192 4.85 -15.49 -20.61
N ASP A 193 4.01 -14.51 -20.93
CA ASP A 193 2.63 -14.71 -21.37
C ASP A 193 2.21 -13.60 -22.36
N PRO A 194 2.48 -13.79 -23.67
CA PRO A 194 2.20 -12.78 -24.70
C PRO A 194 0.70 -12.45 -24.82
N MET A 195 -0.17 -13.44 -24.64
CA MET A 195 -1.62 -13.28 -24.74
C MET A 195 -2.12 -12.38 -23.61
N LEU A 196 -1.69 -12.67 -22.38
CA LEU A 196 -2.02 -11.87 -21.22
C LEU A 196 -1.47 -10.44 -21.35
N SER A 197 -0.19 -10.29 -21.74
CA SER A 197 0.47 -8.99 -21.93
C SER A 197 -0.33 -8.06 -22.84
N SER A 198 -0.81 -8.57 -23.98
CA SER A 198 -1.57 -7.79 -24.96
C SER A 198 -2.84 -7.14 -24.38
N GLN A 199 -3.44 -7.78 -23.36
CA GLN A 199 -4.66 -7.34 -22.70
C GLN A 199 -4.41 -6.36 -21.54
N GLN A 200 -3.17 -6.20 -21.08
CA GLN A 200 -2.82 -5.34 -19.93
C GLN A 200 -2.53 -3.88 -20.29
N THR A 201 -2.33 -3.59 -21.58
CA THR A 201 -1.79 -2.31 -22.08
C THR A 201 -2.50 -1.08 -21.49
N LEU A 202 -3.84 -1.13 -21.39
CA LEU A 202 -4.63 -0.03 -20.82
C LEU A 202 -4.31 0.21 -19.35
N PHE A 203 -4.21 -0.85 -18.53
CA PHE A 203 -3.91 -0.72 -17.11
C PHE A 203 -2.52 -0.14 -16.87
N TRP A 204 -1.54 -0.51 -17.71
CA TRP A 204 -0.20 0.06 -17.65
C TRP A 204 -0.16 1.52 -18.08
N ALA A 205 -0.94 1.90 -19.10
CA ALA A 205 -1.07 3.29 -19.54
C ALA A 205 -1.71 4.16 -18.44
N VAL A 206 -2.81 3.68 -17.84
CA VAL A 206 -3.49 4.37 -16.72
C VAL A 206 -2.53 4.52 -15.54
N GLN A 207 -1.84 3.45 -15.14
CA GLN A 207 -0.84 3.53 -14.07
C GLN A 207 0.21 4.59 -14.38
N THR A 208 0.83 4.55 -15.57
CA THR A 208 1.91 5.48 -15.95
C THR A 208 1.44 6.93 -15.92
N PHE A 209 0.25 7.21 -16.45
CA PHE A 209 -0.36 8.53 -16.40
C PHE A 209 -0.60 9.00 -14.97
N CYS A 210 -1.20 8.16 -14.12
CA CYS A 210 -1.45 8.44 -12.71
C CYS A 210 -0.16 8.70 -11.92
N LEU A 211 0.92 7.95 -12.18
CA LEU A 211 2.22 8.16 -11.55
C LEU A 211 2.86 9.48 -11.99
N ALA A 212 2.72 9.87 -13.26
CA ALA A 212 3.18 11.17 -13.75
C ALA A 212 2.44 12.32 -13.04
N VAL A 213 1.12 12.21 -12.86
CA VAL A 213 0.33 13.16 -12.04
C VAL A 213 0.83 13.18 -10.59
N GLY A 214 1.14 12.01 -10.01
CA GLY A 214 1.75 11.89 -8.69
C GLY A 214 3.08 12.61 -8.55
N LEU A 215 3.95 12.53 -9.55
CA LEU A 215 5.24 13.22 -9.56
C LEU A 215 5.05 14.74 -9.59
N LEU A 216 4.12 15.25 -10.41
CA LEU A 216 3.77 16.66 -10.44
C LEU A 216 3.25 17.13 -9.07
N MET A 217 2.40 16.34 -8.42
CA MET A 217 1.93 16.60 -7.06
C MET A 217 3.11 16.65 -6.07
N ALA A 218 4.06 15.72 -6.15
CA ALA A 218 5.22 15.68 -5.26
C ALA A 218 6.07 16.96 -5.39
N VAL A 219 6.33 17.41 -6.62
CA VAL A 219 7.05 18.67 -6.87
C VAL A 219 6.29 19.85 -6.28
N VAL A 220 4.98 19.95 -6.53
CA VAL A 220 4.14 21.02 -5.97
C VAL A 220 4.17 21.00 -4.43
N ALA A 221 4.10 19.83 -3.81
CA ALA A 221 4.14 19.67 -2.35
C ALA A 221 5.49 20.05 -1.72
N LEU A 222 6.60 19.93 -2.48
CA LEU A 222 7.93 20.35 -2.04
C LEU A 222 8.18 21.85 -2.20
N VAL A 223 7.64 22.46 -3.27
CA VAL A 223 7.86 23.87 -3.60
C VAL A 223 6.88 24.79 -2.88
N LYS A 224 5.59 24.42 -2.82
CA LYS A 224 4.54 25.28 -2.26
C LYS A 224 4.25 24.96 -0.79
N ARG A 225 4.34 25.97 0.06
CA ARG A 225 3.96 25.88 1.49
C ARG A 225 2.45 25.78 1.68
N GLU A 226 1.66 26.29 0.74
CA GLU A 226 0.20 26.23 0.74
C GLU A 226 -0.28 25.66 -0.60
N GLY A 227 -1.23 24.72 -0.53
CA GLY A 227 -1.78 24.06 -1.71
C GLY A 227 -3.24 23.73 -1.45
N SER A 228 -4.05 23.76 -2.51
CA SER A 228 -5.47 23.41 -2.41
C SER A 228 -5.61 21.97 -1.92
N SER A 229 -6.29 21.79 -0.78
CA SER A 229 -6.57 20.47 -0.21
C SER A 229 -7.31 19.57 -1.21
N ALA A 230 -8.22 20.16 -1.99
CA ALA A 230 -8.96 19.44 -3.03
C ALA A 230 -8.06 18.93 -4.15
N LEU A 231 -7.07 19.72 -4.58
CA LEU A 231 -6.12 19.30 -5.62
C LEU A 231 -5.22 18.17 -5.12
N LEU A 232 -4.70 18.29 -3.89
CA LEU A 232 -3.90 17.22 -3.27
C LEU A 232 -4.70 15.93 -3.10
N ALA A 233 -5.98 16.02 -2.72
CA ALA A 233 -6.87 14.87 -2.62
C ALA A 233 -7.10 14.21 -3.99
N LEU A 234 -7.34 15.01 -5.03
CA LEU A 234 -7.53 14.52 -6.39
C LEU A 234 -6.27 13.83 -6.93
N CYS A 235 -5.09 14.42 -6.73
CA CYS A 235 -3.83 13.82 -7.16
C CYS A 235 -3.49 12.56 -6.36
N ALA A 236 -3.70 12.55 -5.04
CA ALA A 236 -3.52 11.34 -4.24
C ALA A 236 -4.48 10.23 -4.67
N GLY A 237 -5.75 10.58 -4.95
CA GLY A 237 -6.73 9.65 -5.52
C GLY A 237 -6.29 9.09 -6.87
N ALA A 238 -5.76 9.94 -7.76
CA ALA A 238 -5.21 9.50 -9.04
C ALA A 238 -4.04 8.50 -8.86
N VAL A 239 -3.13 8.76 -7.92
CA VAL A 239 -2.03 7.83 -7.60
C VAL A 239 -2.56 6.49 -7.11
N VAL A 240 -3.54 6.50 -6.19
CA VAL A 240 -4.16 5.25 -5.70
C VAL A 240 -4.86 4.50 -6.84
N ILE A 241 -5.56 5.19 -7.75
CA ILE A 241 -6.15 4.59 -8.95
C ILE A 241 -5.06 3.96 -9.84
N GLY A 242 -3.90 4.60 -9.97
CA GLY A 242 -2.76 4.04 -10.69
C GLY A 242 -2.26 2.74 -10.07
N GLU A 243 -2.08 2.72 -8.75
CA GLU A 243 -1.67 1.53 -8.00
C GLU A 243 -2.71 0.41 -8.08
N LEU A 244 -4.01 0.74 -8.00
CA LEU A 244 -5.09 -0.22 -8.20
C LEU A 244 -5.08 -0.78 -9.62
N SER A 245 -4.87 0.06 -10.64
CA SER A 245 -4.78 -0.37 -12.04
C SER A 245 -3.61 -1.33 -12.25
N ALA A 246 -2.46 -1.02 -11.68
CA ALA A 246 -1.29 -1.90 -11.69
C ALA A 246 -1.56 -3.24 -11.01
N ARG A 247 -2.31 -3.24 -9.91
CA ARG A 247 -2.64 -4.43 -9.14
C ARG A 247 -3.72 -5.29 -9.81
N ILE A 248 -4.66 -4.66 -10.52
CA ILE A 248 -5.60 -5.35 -11.41
C ILE A 248 -4.82 -6.06 -12.53
N ALA A 249 -3.84 -5.36 -13.13
CA ALA A 249 -2.96 -5.95 -14.14
C ALA A 249 -2.18 -7.15 -13.60
N PHE A 250 -1.67 -7.04 -12.37
CA PHE A 250 -0.94 -8.11 -11.71
C PHE A 250 -1.79 -9.38 -11.48
N TYR A 251 -3.04 -9.25 -11.01
CA TYR A 251 -3.90 -10.40 -10.73
C TYR A 251 -4.64 -10.96 -11.94
N ASN A 252 -4.49 -10.38 -13.13
CA ASN A 252 -5.14 -10.84 -14.35
C ASN A 252 -6.67 -10.99 -14.20
N LEU A 253 -7.32 -10.04 -13.52
CA LEU A 253 -8.73 -10.17 -13.11
C LEU A 253 -9.72 -10.42 -14.26
N TRP A 254 -9.33 -10.10 -15.50
CA TRP A 254 -10.14 -10.30 -16.71
C TRP A 254 -9.92 -11.68 -17.37
N ALA A 255 -8.88 -12.42 -17.00
CA ALA A 255 -8.53 -13.71 -17.59
C ALA A 255 -9.10 -14.92 -16.83
N ILE A 256 -9.68 -14.70 -15.64
CA ILE A 256 -10.34 -15.75 -14.87
C ILE A 256 -11.72 -15.98 -15.49
N PRO A 257 -12.01 -17.15 -16.12
CA PRO A 257 -13.33 -17.44 -16.66
C PRO A 257 -14.36 -17.34 -15.53
N MET A 258 -15.48 -16.66 -15.82
CA MET A 258 -16.65 -16.62 -14.94
C MET A 258 -17.32 -17.99 -14.86
#